data_AF-A0AAW1H9H7-F1
#
_entry.id   AF-A0AAW1H9H7-F1
#
_cell.length_a   1.000
_cell.length_b   1.000
_cell.length_c   1.000
_cell.angle_alpha   90.00
_cell.angle_beta   90.00
_cell.angle_gamma   90.00
#
_symmetry.space_group_name_H-M   'P 1'
#
loop_
_entity.id
_entity.type
_entity.pdbx_description
1 polymer ?
#
loop_
_entity_poly.entity_id
_entity_poly.type
_entity_poly.pdbx_seq_one_letter_code
_entity_poly.pdbx_strand_id
1 'polypeptide(L)'
;MGVKRETNMCASVGIQGIAWSFGGMIFALVCCTAGISGGHINPAVTFGIFLARKLSLTRAMFYIIMQCLGAICGAGVVKGFQPHPYELLGGGANSFTHGYTKGDGLGAEIVGTFVLVYTVFSATDAKRSARDTHVPV
;
A
#
# COMPACT_ATOMS: atom_id res chain seq x y z
N MET A 1 -21.76 -0.13 -12.68
CA MET A 1 -21.38 -0.07 -11.24
C MET A 1 -22.64 -0.20 -10.40
N GLY A 2 -22.97 -1.41 -9.95
CA GLY A 2 -24.21 -1.69 -9.22
C GLY A 2 -23.89 -2.18 -7.82
N VAL A 3 -24.35 -1.46 -6.80
CA VAL A 3 -24.39 -1.95 -5.42
C VAL A 3 -25.35 -3.15 -5.40
N LYS A 4 -24.83 -4.37 -5.23
CA LYS A 4 -25.69 -5.50 -4.85
C LYS A 4 -26.20 -5.19 -3.44
N ARG A 5 -27.52 -5.03 -3.30
CA ARG A 5 -28.17 -4.83 -2.00
C ARG A 5 -28.09 -6.14 -1.22
N GLU A 6 -27.15 -6.22 -0.30
CA GLU A 6 -27.07 -7.28 0.70
C GLU A 6 -28.03 -6.97 1.86
N THR A 7 -28.54 -8.00 2.54
CA THR A 7 -29.61 -7.90 3.57
C THR A 7 -29.20 -7.17 4.85
N ASN A 8 -27.93 -6.79 5.00
CA ASN A 8 -27.35 -6.24 6.21
C ASN A 8 -26.24 -5.24 5.86
N MET A 9 -26.18 -4.11 6.56
CA MET A 9 -25.31 -2.97 6.21
C MET A 9 -23.82 -3.33 6.17
N CYS A 10 -23.39 -4.31 6.96
CA CYS A 10 -22.01 -4.81 6.98
C CYS A 10 -21.61 -5.51 5.67
N ALA A 11 -22.56 -6.14 4.99
CA ALA A 11 -22.35 -6.78 3.69
C ALA A 11 -22.50 -5.80 2.51
N SER A 12 -23.11 -4.63 2.73
CA SER A 12 -23.47 -3.68 1.68
C SER A 12 -22.30 -2.89 1.08
N VAL A 13 -21.11 -2.88 1.72
CA VAL A 13 -19.99 -2.02 1.28
C VAL A 13 -19.24 -2.62 0.09
N GLY A 14 -19.25 -3.95 -0.06
CA GLY A 14 -18.66 -4.67 -1.20
C GLY A 14 -17.26 -4.20 -1.59
N ILE A 15 -17.03 -4.01 -2.90
CA ILE A 15 -15.73 -3.58 -3.44
C ILE A 15 -15.35 -2.15 -3.03
N GLN A 16 -16.34 -1.30 -2.74
CA GLN A 16 -16.11 0.07 -2.30
C GLN A 16 -15.53 0.11 -0.89
N GLY A 17 -15.99 -0.78 -0.01
CA GLY A 17 -15.44 -0.95 1.34
C GLY A 17 -13.98 -1.36 1.28
N ILE A 18 -13.65 -2.33 0.42
CA ILE A 18 -12.26 -2.77 0.19
C ILE A 18 -11.40 -1.58 -0.25
N ALA A 19 -11.83 -0.81 -1.25
CA ALA A 19 -11.10 0.35 -1.74
C ALA A 19 -10.83 1.40 -0.64
N TRP A 20 -11.84 1.70 0.19
CA TRP A 20 -11.68 2.61 1.33
C TRP A 20 -10.74 2.07 2.40
N SER A 21 -10.75 0.77 2.69
CA SER A 21 -9.81 0.17 3.64
C SER A 21 -8.36 0.31 3.19
N PHE A 22 -8.05 0.04 1.90
CA PHE A 22 -6.70 0.22 1.37
C PHE A 22 -6.26 1.70 1.41
N GLY A 23 -7.05 2.61 0.83
CA GLY A 23 -6.70 4.03 0.78
C GLY A 23 -6.63 4.67 2.18
N GLY A 24 -7.61 4.37 3.04
CA GLY A 24 -7.67 4.90 4.40
C GLY A 24 -6.54 4.40 5.29
N MET A 25 -6.13 3.14 5.16
CA MET A 25 -4.99 2.62 5.93
C MET A 25 -3.67 3.25 5.49
N ILE A 26 -3.45 3.43 4.17
CA ILE A 26 -2.27 4.15 3.68
C ILE A 26 -2.25 5.58 4.21
N PHE A 27 -3.38 6.30 4.15
CA PHE A 27 -3.48 7.65 4.72
C PHE A 27 -3.09 7.67 6.21
N ALA A 28 -3.70 6.81 7.04
CA ALA A 28 -3.41 6.75 8.46
C ALA A 28 -1.94 6.42 8.75
N LEU A 29 -1.39 5.39 8.09
CA LEU A 29 -0.01 4.97 8.29
C LEU A 29 1.00 6.03 7.84
N VAL A 30 0.76 6.70 6.73
CA VAL A 30 1.61 7.80 6.26
C VAL A 30 1.56 8.96 7.25
N CYS A 31 0.38 9.36 7.74
CA CYS A 31 0.27 10.40 8.77
C CYS A 31 1.07 10.06 10.04
N CYS A 32 1.04 8.80 10.48
CA CYS A 32 1.77 8.36 11.66
C CYS A 32 3.29 8.23 11.45
N THR A 33 3.72 7.84 10.25
CA THR A 33 5.12 7.43 10.01
C THR A 33 5.93 8.38 9.14
N ALA A 34 5.31 9.37 8.48
CA ALA A 34 5.98 10.34 7.62
C ALA A 34 7.13 11.07 8.33
N GLY A 35 6.92 11.50 9.58
CA GLY A 35 7.96 12.18 10.37
C GLY A 35 9.12 11.29 10.82
N ILE A 36 8.94 9.97 10.83
CA ILE A 36 9.92 8.99 11.34
C ILE A 36 10.70 8.35 10.19
N SER A 37 9.98 7.80 9.22
CA SER A 37 10.53 6.99 8.11
C SER A 37 10.29 7.60 6.72
N GLY A 38 9.55 8.72 6.63
CA GLY A 38 9.05 9.23 5.35
C GLY A 38 7.78 8.52 4.87
N GLY A 39 7.28 7.51 5.60
CA GLY A 39 5.98 6.90 5.33
C GLY A 39 5.88 6.16 4.00
N HIS A 40 6.95 5.51 3.55
CA HIS A 40 6.95 4.89 2.20
C HIS A 40 5.95 3.74 2.09
N ILE A 41 5.92 2.83 3.09
CA ILE A 41 5.04 1.64 3.25
C ILE A 41 5.03 0.64 2.07
N ASN A 42 5.55 1.03 0.90
CA ASN A 42 5.48 0.34 -0.37
C ASN A 42 6.87 0.31 -1.04
N PRO A 43 7.32 -0.86 -1.53
CA PRO A 43 8.60 -0.99 -2.24
C PRO A 43 8.74 -0.11 -3.47
N ALA A 44 7.69 0.05 -4.29
CA ALA A 44 7.71 0.89 -5.49
C ALA A 44 7.86 2.38 -5.14
N VAL A 45 7.23 2.83 -4.06
CA VAL A 45 7.39 4.20 -3.54
C VAL A 45 8.83 4.41 -3.06
N THR A 46 9.35 3.46 -2.27
CA THR A 46 10.74 3.49 -1.80
C THR A 46 11.72 3.55 -2.96
N PHE A 47 11.49 2.74 -3.99
CA PHE A 47 12.30 2.69 -5.20
C PHE A 47 12.23 4.00 -6.00
N GLY A 48 11.04 4.58 -6.17
CA GLY A 48 10.88 5.89 -6.81
C GLY A 48 11.69 6.98 -6.11
N ILE A 49 11.59 7.07 -4.78
CA ILE A 49 12.34 8.05 -3.96
C ILE A 49 13.86 7.79 -4.05
N PHE A 50 14.28 6.53 -4.10
CA PHE A 50 15.67 6.16 -4.35
C PHE A 50 16.16 6.65 -5.73
N LEU A 51 15.39 6.44 -6.80
CA LEU A 51 15.73 6.93 -8.14
C LEU A 51 15.80 8.46 -8.20
N ALA A 52 14.97 9.16 -7.43
CA ALA A 52 15.05 10.61 -7.26
C ALA A 52 16.24 11.06 -6.39
N ARG A 53 17.14 10.15 -6.00
CA ARG A 53 18.33 10.39 -5.16
C ARG A 53 18.02 11.00 -3.80
N LYS A 54 16.79 10.80 -3.30
CA LYS A 54 16.34 11.26 -1.98
C LYS A 54 16.53 10.19 -0.89
N LEU A 55 16.98 8.98 -1.24
CA LEU A 55 17.25 7.87 -0.32
C LEU A 55 18.54 7.17 -0.73
N SER A 56 19.35 6.72 0.23
CA SER A 56 20.54 5.91 -0.06
C SER A 56 20.18 4.47 -0.42
N LEU A 57 21.01 3.80 -1.23
CA LEU A 57 20.76 2.42 -1.68
C LEU A 57 20.59 1.46 -0.49
N THR A 58 21.48 1.55 0.51
CA THR A 58 21.42 0.70 1.70
C THR A 58 20.09 0.88 2.44
N ARG A 59 19.63 2.11 2.63
CA ARG A 59 18.33 2.38 3.28
C ARG A 59 17.18 1.87 2.43
N ALA A 60 17.22 2.05 1.11
CA ALA A 60 16.19 1.55 0.20
C ALA A 60 16.02 0.02 0.31
N MET A 61 17.13 -0.71 0.32
CA MET A 61 17.12 -2.17 0.47
C MET A 61 16.52 -2.61 1.80
N PHE A 62 16.94 -2.00 2.92
CA PHE A 62 16.36 -2.31 4.23
C PHE A 62 14.87 -1.99 4.30
N TYR A 63 14.43 -0.86 3.71
CA TYR A 63 13.01 -0.51 3.66
C TYR A 63 12.20 -1.57 2.92
N ILE A 64 12.65 -2.00 1.74
CA ILE A 64 11.96 -3.00 0.93
C ILE A 64 11.86 -4.34 1.69
N ILE A 65 12.96 -4.80 2.28
CA ILE A 65 12.97 -6.04 3.07
C ILE A 65 11.98 -5.96 4.23
N MET A 66 12.02 -4.88 5.02
CA MET A 66 11.13 -4.73 6.17
C MET A 66 9.66 -4.56 5.75
N GLN A 67 9.38 -3.91 4.61
CA GLN A 67 8.03 -3.79 4.06
C GLN A 67 7.49 -5.16 3.65
N CYS A 68 8.28 -5.98 2.96
CA CYS A 68 7.89 -7.33 2.58
C CYS A 68 7.66 -8.23 3.80
N LEU A 69 8.57 -8.19 4.80
CA LEU A 69 8.40 -8.94 6.04
C LEU A 69 7.14 -8.50 6.81
N GLY A 70 6.90 -7.20 6.92
CA GLY A 70 5.69 -6.65 7.53
C GLY A 70 4.42 -7.11 6.83
N ALA A 71 4.41 -7.13 5.49
CA ALA A 71 3.29 -7.64 4.70
C ALA A 71 3.03 -9.14 4.93
N ILE A 72 4.09 -9.96 4.99
CA ILE A 72 3.99 -11.39 5.31
C ILE A 72 3.41 -11.60 6.72
N CYS A 73 3.92 -10.87 7.72
CA CYS A 73 3.38 -10.93 9.07
C CYS A 73 1.91 -10.52 9.13
N GLY A 74 1.54 -9.43 8.44
CA GLY A 74 0.14 -8.97 8.36
C GLY A 74 -0.79 -10.02 7.75
N ALA A 75 -0.40 -10.61 6.62
CA ALA A 75 -1.15 -11.70 6.01
C ALA A 75 -1.25 -12.92 6.93
N GLY A 76 -0.17 -13.27 7.64
CA GLY A 76 -0.14 -14.34 8.63
C GLY A 76 -1.11 -14.12 9.78
N VAL A 77 -1.22 -12.88 10.27
CA VAL A 77 -2.20 -12.51 11.31
C VAL A 77 -3.63 -12.71 10.82
N VAL A 78 -3.96 -12.26 9.60
CA VAL A 78 -5.30 -12.47 9.02
C VAL A 78 -5.60 -13.96 8.85
N LYS A 79 -4.64 -14.75 8.34
CA LYS A 79 -4.77 -16.20 8.24
C LYS A 79 -4.97 -16.86 9.61
N GLY A 80 -4.29 -16.38 10.65
CA GLY A 80 -4.44 -16.89 12.01
C GLY A 80 -5.83 -16.64 12.60
N PHE A 81 -6.43 -15.46 12.34
CA PHE A 81 -7.77 -15.14 12.81
C PHE A 81 -8.88 -15.83 12.01
N GLN A 82 -8.70 -15.99 10.69
CA GLN A 82 -9.73 -16.50 9.79
C GLN A 82 -9.16 -17.54 8.81
N PRO A 83 -8.67 -18.70 9.28
CA PRO A 83 -7.91 -19.63 8.46
C PRO A 83 -8.73 -20.19 7.29
N HIS A 84 -9.96 -20.60 7.55
CA HIS A 84 -10.79 -21.24 6.53
C HIS A 84 -11.30 -20.26 5.46
N PRO A 85 -11.84 -19.07 5.81
CA PRO A 85 -12.17 -18.05 4.82
C PRO A 85 -10.95 -17.54 4.03
N TYR A 86 -9.79 -17.41 4.69
CA TYR A 86 -8.56 -16.96 4.04
C TYR A 86 -8.16 -17.89 2.89
N GLU A 87 -8.13 -19.20 3.12
CA GLU A 87 -7.75 -20.17 2.08
C GLU A 87 -8.80 -20.27 0.97
N LEU A 88 -10.09 -20.23 1.32
CA LEU A 88 -11.18 -20.36 0.36
C LEU A 88 -11.29 -19.16 -0.59
N LEU A 89 -10.99 -17.95 -0.11
CA LEU A 89 -11.11 -16.70 -0.87
C LEU A 89 -9.80 -16.25 -1.54
N GLY A 90 -8.77 -17.11 -1.56
CA GLY A 90 -7.49 -16.81 -2.23
C GLY A 90 -6.54 -15.91 -1.44
N GLY A 91 -6.78 -15.74 -0.14
CA GLY A 91 -5.82 -15.12 0.80
C GLY A 91 -5.52 -13.64 0.59
N GLY A 92 -6.35 -12.94 -0.21
CA GLY A 92 -6.10 -11.54 -0.57
C GLY A 92 -4.94 -11.37 -1.57
N ALA A 93 -4.52 -12.43 -2.26
CA ALA A 93 -3.48 -12.36 -3.27
C ALA A 93 -4.00 -11.69 -4.56
N ASN A 94 -3.17 -10.83 -5.15
CA ASN A 94 -3.47 -10.21 -6.44
C ASN A 94 -3.31 -11.25 -7.56
N SER A 95 -4.34 -11.43 -8.37
CA SER A 95 -4.36 -12.34 -9.51
C SER A 95 -5.18 -11.74 -10.65
N PHE A 96 -4.85 -12.11 -11.89
CA PHE A 96 -5.60 -11.62 -13.05
C PHE A 96 -6.96 -12.32 -13.14
N THR A 97 -8.00 -11.53 -13.39
CA THR A 97 -9.34 -12.07 -13.66
C THR A 97 -9.35 -12.78 -15.02
N HIS A 98 -10.08 -13.89 -15.12
CA HIS A 98 -10.26 -14.59 -16.39
C HIS A 98 -10.82 -13.65 -17.47
N GLY A 99 -10.22 -13.70 -18.67
CA GLY A 99 -10.59 -12.84 -19.80
C GLY A 99 -9.66 -11.65 -20.02
N TYR A 100 -8.71 -11.39 -19.12
CA TYR A 100 -7.65 -10.39 -19.31
C TYR A 100 -6.32 -11.04 -19.66
N THR A 101 -5.56 -10.38 -20.52
CA THR A 101 -4.21 -10.82 -20.87
C THR A 101 -3.20 -10.37 -19.81
N LYS A 102 -2.02 -11.00 -19.81
CA LYS A 102 -0.89 -10.53 -18.98
C LYS A 102 -0.47 -9.09 -19.31
N GLY A 103 -0.66 -8.67 -20.57
CA GLY A 103 -0.37 -7.31 -21.02
C GLY A 103 -1.32 -6.28 -20.40
N ASP A 104 -2.62 -6.60 -20.33
CA ASP A 104 -3.63 -5.72 -19.71
C ASP A 104 -3.34 -5.52 -18.23
N GLY A 105 -3.02 -6.61 -17.53
CA GLY A 105 -2.64 -6.59 -16.13
C GLY A 105 -1.38 -5.75 -15.89
N LEU A 106 -0.32 -5.97 -16.67
CA LEU A 106 0.90 -5.18 -16.59
C LEU A 106 0.65 -3.70 -16.84
N GLY A 107 -0.15 -3.36 -17.85
CA GLY A 107 -0.52 -1.98 -18.17
C GLY A 107 -1.26 -1.30 -17.01
N ALA A 108 -2.22 -1.99 -16.41
CA ALA A 108 -2.97 -1.49 -15.25
C ALA A 108 -2.06 -1.24 -14.03
N GLU A 109 -1.17 -2.17 -13.71
CA GLU A 109 -0.22 -2.04 -12.60
C GLU A 109 0.77 -0.88 -12.81
N ILE A 110 1.25 -0.68 -14.04
CA ILE A 110 2.15 0.44 -14.38
C ILE A 110 1.43 1.78 -14.18
N VAL A 111 0.24 1.93 -14.75
CA VAL A 111 -0.53 3.19 -14.66
C VAL A 111 -0.93 3.47 -13.21
N GLY A 112 -1.42 2.47 -12.48
CA GLY A 112 -1.79 2.61 -11.07
C GLY A 112 -0.60 3.00 -10.19
N THR A 113 0.53 2.34 -10.36
CA THR A 113 1.77 2.66 -9.62
C THR A 113 2.31 4.02 -9.98
N PHE A 114 2.25 4.42 -11.25
CA PHE A 114 2.64 5.76 -11.68
C PHE A 114 1.82 6.84 -10.97
N VAL A 115 0.49 6.71 -10.93
CA VAL A 115 -0.38 7.67 -10.23
C VAL A 115 -0.06 7.74 -8.74
N LEU A 116 0.16 6.59 -8.09
CA LEU A 116 0.56 6.51 -6.69
C LEU A 116 1.88 7.24 -6.44
N VAL A 117 2.94 6.90 -7.17
CA VAL A 117 4.28 7.46 -6.97
C VAL A 117 4.33 8.93 -7.35
N TYR A 118 3.65 9.34 -8.42
CA TYR A 118 3.50 10.75 -8.80
C TYR A 118 2.82 11.56 -7.69
N THR A 119 1.77 11.01 -7.07
CA THR A 119 1.10 11.65 -5.93
C THR A 119 2.03 11.77 -4.73
N VAL A 120 2.85 10.76 -4.44
CA VAL A 120 3.87 10.84 -3.38
C VAL A 120 4.86 11.97 -3.65
N PHE A 121 5.38 12.08 -4.88
CA PHE A 121 6.29 13.17 -5.23
C PHE A 121 5.63 14.55 -5.12
N SER A 122 4.37 14.66 -5.53
CA SER A 122 3.59 15.91 -5.45
C SER A 122 3.30 16.31 -4.00
N ALA A 123 3.13 15.34 -3.11
CA ALA A 123 2.87 15.55 -1.68
C ALA A 123 4.15 15.69 -0.85
N THR A 124 5.34 15.46 -1.43
CA THR A 124 6.61 15.55 -0.71
C THR A 124 6.98 17.02 -0.49
N ASP A 125 7.09 17.43 0.77
CA ASP A 125 7.56 18.77 1.13
C ASP A 125 9.05 18.93 0.80
N ALA A 126 9.38 19.90 -0.05
CA ALA A 126 10.76 20.18 -0.43
C ALA A 126 11.62 20.73 0.72
N LYS A 127 10.99 21.26 1.77
CA LYS A 127 11.65 21.96 2.89
C LYS A 127 11.77 21.12 4.16
N ARG A 128 11.20 19.92 4.21
CA ARG A 128 11.14 19.10 5.43
C ARG A 128 11.62 17.67 5.17
N SER A 129 12.57 17.21 5.98
CA SER A 129 13.04 15.82 5.98
C SER A 129 12.46 15.02 7.15
N ALA A 130 12.38 13.70 6.98
CA ALA A 130 12.08 12.80 8.10
C ALA A 130 13.15 12.99 9.19
N ARG A 131 12.70 13.12 10.45
CA ARG A 131 13.49 13.51 11.65
C ARG A 131 14.01 14.95 11.72
N ASP A 132 13.48 15.91 10.95
CA ASP A 132 13.65 17.35 11.27
C ASP A 132 12.77 17.74 12.47
N THR A 133 13.12 17.25 13.65
CA THR A 133 12.54 17.74 14.92
C THR A 133 13.10 19.13 15.19
N HIS A 134 12.32 20.16 14.85
CA HIS A 134 12.47 21.53 15.38
C HIS A 134 11.96 21.64 16.83
N VAL A 135 11.73 20.50 17.50
CA VAL A 135 11.46 20.46 18.94
C VAL A 135 12.82 20.30 19.61
N PRO A 136 13.30 21.32 20.36
CA PRO A 136 14.51 21.16 21.14
C PRO A 136 14.26 20.06 22.18
N VAL A 137 15.10 19.02 22.15
CA VAL A 137 15.26 18.12 23.29
C VAL A 137 16.10 18.79 24.36
#